data_AF-A0A9P3UV93-F1
#
_entry.id   AF-A0A9P3UV93-F1
#
_cell.length_a   1.000
_cell.length_b   1.000
_cell.length_c   1.000
_cell.angle_alpha   90.00
_cell.angle_beta   90.00
_cell.angle_gamma   90.00
#
_symmetry.space_group_name_H-M   'P 1'
#
loop_
_entity.id
_entity.type
_entity.pdbx_description
1 polymer ?
#
loop_
_entity_poly.entity_id
_entity_poly.type
_entity_poly.pdbx_seq_one_letter_code
_entity_poly.pdbx_strand_id
1 'polypeptide(L)'
;LVAMALQEMPLDANLFQQASRSADLLDETGLEVWDAGPPYPTGPPSDSVAEKQFTRRLVEVMHGRRTRLQTDRQVEYNALTRSALQEALVRAVSDWEIGTAFVAYYEESEEGHREREMAQLWVQWLAREAHAIYCELGGRTSWE
;
A
#
# COMPACT_ATOMS: atom_id res chain seq x y z
N LEU A 1 9.53 9.60 -1.93
CA LEU A 1 8.64 9.30 -0.79
C LEU A 1 7.41 10.23 -0.72
N VAL A 2 7.50 11.49 -0.29
CA VAL A 2 6.32 12.37 -0.05
C VAL A 2 5.39 12.49 -1.26
N ALA A 3 5.92 12.76 -2.45
CA ALA A 3 5.10 12.86 -3.67
C ALA A 3 4.28 11.58 -3.94
N MET A 4 4.83 10.41 -3.61
CA MET A 4 4.16 9.12 -3.77
C MET A 4 3.11 8.88 -2.69
N ALA A 5 3.41 9.27 -1.44
CA ALA A 5 2.43 9.24 -0.34
C ALA A 5 1.19 10.09 -0.63
N LEU A 6 1.37 11.19 -1.38
CA LEU A 6 0.31 12.15 -1.74
C LEU A 6 -0.39 11.84 -3.07
N GLN A 7 -0.01 10.78 -3.78
CA GLN A 7 -0.74 10.36 -4.99
C GLN A 7 -2.22 10.13 -4.66
N GLU A 8 -3.10 10.38 -5.63
CA GLU A 8 -4.54 10.23 -5.41
C GLU A 8 -4.92 8.76 -5.22
N MET A 9 -6.01 8.54 -4.47
CA MET A 9 -6.65 7.23 -4.32
C MET A 9 -7.95 7.22 -5.14
N PRO A 10 -8.43 6.05 -5.58
CA PRO A 10 -9.68 5.94 -6.31
C PRO A 10 -10.89 6.09 -5.37
N LEU A 11 -11.03 7.23 -4.70
CA LEU A 11 -12.01 7.46 -3.64
C LEU A 11 -13.46 7.30 -4.12
N ASP A 12 -13.74 7.63 -5.38
CA ASP A 12 -15.08 7.51 -5.98
C ASP A 12 -15.39 6.10 -6.51
N ALA A 13 -14.41 5.18 -6.49
CA ALA A 13 -14.62 3.82 -6.97
C ALA A 13 -15.46 3.00 -5.98
N ASN A 14 -16.49 2.33 -6.49
CA ASN A 14 -17.40 1.53 -5.67
C ASN A 14 -16.64 0.41 -4.92
N LEU A 15 -15.72 -0.29 -5.58
CA LEU A 15 -14.91 -1.34 -4.95
C LEU A 15 -14.01 -0.82 -3.82
N PHE A 16 -13.41 0.36 -4.02
CA PHE A 16 -12.65 1.05 -2.97
C PHE A 16 -13.54 1.34 -1.75
N GLN A 17 -14.74 1.89 -1.98
CA GLN A 17 -15.68 2.23 -0.91
C GLN A 17 -16.16 0.99 -0.14
N GLN A 18 -16.40 -0.13 -0.82
CA GLN A 18 -16.77 -1.38 -0.15
C GLN A 18 -15.60 -1.93 0.68
N ALA A 19 -14.42 -2.07 0.08
CA ALA A 19 -13.24 -2.62 0.74
C ALA A 19 -12.77 -1.75 1.92
N SER A 20 -12.89 -0.42 1.84
CA SER A 20 -12.51 0.47 2.95
C SER A 20 -13.46 0.41 4.14
N ARG A 21 -14.70 -0.06 3.97
CA ARG A 21 -15.70 -0.11 5.05
C ARG A 21 -15.69 -1.41 5.84
N SER A 22 -15.63 -2.57 5.17
CA SER A 22 -15.63 -3.87 5.85
C SER A 22 -15.12 -4.98 4.94
N ALA A 23 -14.48 -5.98 5.55
CA ALA A 23 -14.05 -7.20 4.87
C ALA A 23 -15.25 -8.08 4.48
N ASP A 24 -16.42 -7.86 5.09
CA ASP A 24 -17.63 -8.66 4.82
C ASP A 24 -18.36 -8.23 3.54
N LEU A 25 -17.99 -7.09 2.94
CA LEU A 25 -18.65 -6.55 1.75
C LEU A 25 -18.11 -7.14 0.44
N LEU A 26 -16.91 -7.70 0.46
CA LEU A 26 -16.25 -8.30 -0.69
C LEU A 26 -15.59 -9.61 -0.27
N ASP A 27 -15.52 -10.56 -1.19
CA ASP A 27 -14.66 -11.73 -0.97
C ASP A 27 -13.19 -11.30 -1.12
N GLU A 28 -12.52 -11.09 0.01
CA GLU A 28 -11.11 -10.73 0.07
C GLU A 28 -10.18 -11.95 0.21
N THR A 29 -10.71 -13.18 0.05
CA THR A 29 -9.94 -14.41 0.15
C THR A 29 -8.84 -14.46 -0.91
N GLY A 30 -7.60 -14.73 -0.48
CA GLY A 30 -6.45 -14.83 -1.39
C GLY A 30 -5.81 -13.48 -1.72
N LEU A 31 -6.35 -12.36 -1.21
CA LEU A 31 -5.72 -11.05 -1.37
C LEU A 31 -4.50 -10.86 -0.47
N GLU A 32 -4.27 -11.76 0.50
CA GLU A 32 -3.15 -11.69 1.43
C GLU A 32 -1.80 -11.77 0.71
N VAL A 33 -1.75 -12.40 -0.47
CA VAL A 33 -0.56 -12.46 -1.32
C VAL A 33 -0.06 -11.07 -1.71
N TRP A 34 -0.97 -10.10 -1.87
CA TRP A 34 -0.64 -8.72 -2.22
C TRP A 34 -0.34 -7.85 -1.00
N ASP A 35 -0.69 -8.31 0.21
CA ASP A 35 -0.35 -7.64 1.45
C ASP A 35 1.12 -7.87 1.83
N ALA A 36 1.66 -9.06 1.53
CA ALA A 36 3.02 -9.50 1.84
C ALA A 36 4.12 -8.70 1.12
N GLY A 37 3.76 -7.96 0.06
CA GLY A 37 4.72 -7.26 -0.79
C GLY A 37 5.43 -8.18 -1.79
N PRO A 38 6.16 -7.58 -2.75
CA PRO A 38 6.91 -8.31 -3.75
C PRO A 38 8.15 -9.03 -3.13
N PRO A 39 8.66 -10.11 -3.77
CA PRO A 39 8.24 -10.64 -5.07
C PRO A 39 6.98 -11.51 -4.95
N TYR A 40 6.04 -11.30 -5.88
CA TYR A 40 4.79 -12.06 -5.90
C TYR A 40 4.97 -13.43 -6.58
N PRO A 41 4.40 -14.52 -6.02
CA PRO A 41 4.55 -15.88 -6.53
C PRO A 41 3.67 -16.21 -7.75
N THR A 42 3.07 -15.20 -8.39
CA THR A 42 2.07 -15.39 -9.45
C THR A 42 2.73 -15.61 -10.82
N GLY A 43 2.13 -16.50 -11.62
CA GLY A 43 2.55 -16.72 -13.01
C GLY A 43 2.21 -15.52 -13.92
N PRO A 44 2.82 -15.43 -15.11
CA PRO A 44 2.66 -14.29 -16.00
C PRO A 44 1.17 -14.12 -16.36
N PRO A 45 0.56 -12.95 -16.08
CA PRO A 45 -0.81 -12.68 -16.43
C PRO A 45 -0.94 -12.53 -17.96
N SER A 46 -2.10 -12.88 -18.50
CA SER A 46 -2.38 -12.64 -19.93
C SER A 46 -2.44 -11.14 -20.22
N ASP A 47 -1.90 -10.64 -21.33
CA ASP A 47 -2.06 -9.22 -21.75
C ASP A 47 -3.47 -8.92 -22.33
N SER A 48 -4.48 -9.65 -21.84
CA SER A 48 -5.86 -9.50 -22.30
C SER A 48 -6.52 -8.25 -21.72
N VAL A 49 -7.51 -7.73 -22.44
CA VAL A 49 -8.36 -6.62 -21.93
C VAL A 49 -9.06 -7.02 -20.62
N ALA A 50 -9.43 -8.29 -20.49
CA ALA A 50 -10.04 -8.82 -19.27
C ALA A 50 -9.08 -8.74 -18.08
N GLU A 51 -7.81 -9.10 -18.27
CA GLU A 51 -6.80 -8.98 -17.21
C GLU A 51 -6.60 -7.52 -16.79
N LYS A 52 -6.49 -6.58 -17.74
CA LYS A 52 -6.35 -5.15 -17.42
C LYS A 52 -7.52 -4.63 -16.58
N GLN A 53 -8.74 -5.05 -16.91
CA GLN A 53 -9.92 -4.72 -16.12
C GLN A 53 -9.92 -5.38 -14.74
N PHE A 54 -9.46 -6.63 -14.65
CA PHE A 54 -9.30 -7.33 -13.39
C PHE A 54 -8.29 -6.62 -12.49
N THR A 55 -7.09 -6.33 -13.00
CA THR A 55 -6.02 -5.63 -12.27
C THR A 55 -6.48 -4.26 -11.79
N ARG A 56 -7.18 -3.48 -12.62
CA ARG A 56 -7.75 -2.20 -12.18
C ARG A 56 -8.70 -2.36 -10.99
N ARG A 57 -9.62 -3.33 -11.04
CA ARG A 57 -10.55 -3.61 -9.94
C ARG A 57 -9.81 -4.10 -8.68
N LEU A 58 -8.78 -4.92 -8.86
CA LEU A 58 -7.92 -5.37 -7.78
C LEU A 58 -7.23 -4.18 -7.10
N VAL A 59 -6.67 -3.24 -7.85
CA VAL A 59 -6.08 -1.99 -7.35
C VAL A 59 -7.10 -1.19 -6.52
N GLU A 60 -8.34 -1.04 -7.01
CA GLU A 60 -9.42 -0.36 -6.28
C GLU A 60 -9.71 -1.03 -4.93
N VAL A 61 -9.84 -2.37 -4.91
CA VAL A 61 -10.07 -3.15 -3.69
C VAL A 61 -8.90 -3.03 -2.72
N MET A 62 -7.67 -3.17 -3.22
CA MET A 62 -6.46 -3.17 -2.38
C MET A 62 -6.19 -1.80 -1.78
N HIS A 63 -6.50 -0.70 -2.48
CA HIS A 63 -6.51 0.62 -1.86
C HIS A 63 -7.50 0.69 -0.70
N GLY A 64 -8.76 0.25 -0.91
CA GLY A 64 -9.78 0.33 0.14
C GLY A 64 -9.40 -0.52 1.36
N ARG A 65 -9.01 -1.78 1.13
CA ARG A 65 -8.55 -2.69 2.19
C ARG A 65 -7.39 -2.09 2.98
N ARG A 66 -6.39 -1.49 2.31
CA ARG A 66 -5.25 -0.87 3.00
C ARG A 66 -5.62 0.41 3.74
N THR A 67 -6.58 1.21 3.25
CA THR A 67 -7.11 2.34 4.02
C THR A 67 -7.73 1.88 5.34
N ARG A 68 -8.48 0.77 5.32
CA ARG A 68 -9.04 0.15 6.53
C ARG A 68 -7.93 -0.24 7.50
N LEU A 69 -6.93 -1.00 7.03
CA LEU A 69 -5.78 -1.43 7.84
C LEU A 69 -4.93 -0.26 8.38
N GLN A 70 -4.78 0.82 7.59
CA GLN A 70 -4.04 2.00 8.03
C GLN A 70 -4.73 2.70 9.21
N THR A 71 -6.06 2.70 9.23
CA THR A 71 -6.82 3.27 10.35
C THR A 71 -6.50 2.54 11.65
N ASP A 72 -6.40 1.21 11.61
CA ASP A 72 -6.03 0.39 12.75
C ASP A 72 -4.57 0.68 13.20
N ARG A 73 -3.64 0.73 12.24
CA ARG A 73 -2.23 1.07 12.53
C ARG A 73 -2.04 2.47 13.11
N GLN A 74 -2.83 3.44 12.70
CA GLN A 74 -2.74 4.80 13.24
C GLN A 74 -3.05 4.82 14.75
N VAL A 75 -4.01 4.00 15.20
CA VAL A 75 -4.30 3.84 16.63
C VAL A 75 -3.08 3.27 17.37
N GLU A 76 -2.39 2.31 16.77
CA GLU A 76 -1.15 1.74 17.33
C GLU A 76 -0.04 2.78 17.43
N TYR A 77 0.22 3.55 16.36
CA TYR A 77 1.25 4.60 16.36
C TYR A 77 1.01 5.67 17.42
N ASN A 78 -0.24 6.07 17.62
CA ASN A 78 -0.60 7.05 18.64
C ASN A 78 -0.20 6.58 20.06
N ALA A 79 -0.22 5.27 20.30
CA ALA A 79 0.17 4.67 21.58
C ALA A 79 1.69 4.49 21.76
N LEU A 80 2.49 4.60 20.70
CA LEU A 80 3.94 4.42 20.76
C LEU A 80 4.64 5.60 21.42
N THR A 81 5.81 5.34 22.01
CA THR A 81 6.73 6.40 22.47
C THR A 81 7.40 7.08 21.29
N ARG A 82 7.99 8.26 21.51
CA ARG A 82 8.76 8.96 20.47
C ARG A 82 9.90 8.10 19.90
N SER A 83 10.65 7.40 20.77
CA SER A 83 11.75 6.52 20.33
C SER A 83 11.22 5.36 19.47
N ALA A 84 10.12 4.73 19.88
CA ALA A 84 9.51 3.65 19.11
C ALA A 84 8.99 4.14 17.75
N LEU A 85 8.41 5.35 17.68
CA LEU A 85 8.02 5.97 16.41
C LEU A 85 9.21 6.28 15.50
N GLN A 86 10.34 6.73 16.06
CA GLN A 86 11.57 6.95 15.27
C GLN A 86 12.09 5.64 14.68
N GLU A 87 12.10 4.56 15.46
CA GLU A 87 12.46 3.24 14.94
C GLU A 87 11.47 2.75 13.87
N ALA A 88 10.17 2.95 14.08
CA ALA A 88 9.14 2.60 13.11
C ALA A 88 9.32 3.38 11.80
N LEU A 89 9.65 4.68 11.88
CA LEU A 89 9.91 5.51 10.70
C LEU A 89 11.13 4.98 9.92
N VAL A 90 12.23 4.65 10.60
CA VAL A 90 13.43 4.11 9.95
C VAL A 90 13.10 2.81 9.21
N ARG A 91 12.34 1.91 9.84
CA ARG A 91 11.88 0.66 9.20
C ARG A 91 11.00 0.94 7.99
N ALA A 92 9.99 1.81 8.14
CA ALA A 92 9.06 2.14 7.06
C ALA A 92 9.77 2.79 5.85
N VAL A 93 10.77 3.64 6.08
CA VAL A 93 11.59 4.21 5.00
C VAL A 93 12.45 3.14 4.33
N SER A 94 13.09 2.25 5.10
CA SER A 94 13.88 1.14 4.56
C SER A 94 13.01 0.20 3.72
N ASP A 95 11.80 -0.13 4.19
CA ASP A 95 10.86 -0.97 3.46
C ASP A 95 10.43 -0.28 2.15
N TRP A 96 10.17 1.03 2.20
CA TRP A 96 9.85 1.82 1.00
C TRP A 96 11.00 1.78 -0.02
N GLU A 97 12.25 1.95 0.40
CA GLU A 97 13.42 1.85 -0.48
C GLU A 97 13.54 0.46 -1.12
N ILE A 98 13.42 -0.60 -0.32
CA ILE A 98 13.40 -1.99 -0.81
C ILE A 98 12.28 -2.17 -1.85
N GLY A 99 11.09 -1.65 -1.56
CA GLY A 99 9.97 -1.73 -2.49
C GLY A 99 10.19 -1.01 -3.80
N THR A 100 10.79 0.18 -3.78
CA THR A 100 11.11 0.89 -5.03
C THR A 100 12.06 0.09 -5.92
N ALA A 101 12.97 -0.68 -5.36
CA ALA A 101 13.84 -1.58 -6.13
C ALA A 101 13.04 -2.71 -6.81
N PHE A 102 12.01 -3.26 -6.14
CA PHE A 102 11.13 -4.25 -6.75
C PHE A 102 10.24 -3.68 -7.86
N VAL A 103 9.79 -2.44 -7.74
CA VAL A 103 9.06 -1.77 -8.83
C VAL A 103 9.94 -1.66 -10.07
N ALA A 104 11.19 -1.22 -9.92
CA ALA A 104 12.15 -1.16 -11.03
C ALA A 104 12.36 -2.54 -11.67
N TYR A 105 12.49 -3.60 -10.86
CA TYR A 105 12.58 -4.98 -11.35
C TYR A 105 11.39 -5.40 -12.22
N TYR A 106 10.16 -5.08 -11.82
CA TYR A 106 8.95 -5.39 -12.60
C TYR A 106 8.71 -4.45 -13.79
N GLU A 107 9.32 -3.26 -13.81
CA GLU A 107 9.30 -2.36 -14.97
C GLU A 107 10.22 -2.89 -16.08
N GLU A 108 11.35 -3.49 -15.71
CA GLU A 108 12.28 -4.13 -16.63
C GLU A 108 11.80 -5.49 -17.17
N SER A 109 10.87 -6.16 -16.46
CA SER A 109 10.26 -7.40 -16.96
C SER A 109 9.17 -7.11 -18.00
N GLU A 110 9.25 -7.74 -19.18
CA GLU A 110 8.17 -7.67 -20.19
C GLU A 110 6.88 -8.38 -19.75
N GLU A 111 6.98 -9.24 -18.72
CA GLU A 111 5.88 -10.01 -18.17
C GLU A 111 5.43 -9.43 -16.82
N GLY A 112 4.12 -9.45 -16.54
CA GLY A 112 3.61 -9.13 -15.20
C GLY A 112 2.93 -7.77 -15.02
N HIS A 113 1.99 -7.38 -15.90
CA HIS A 113 1.24 -6.12 -15.74
C HIS A 113 0.59 -5.99 -14.37
N ARG A 114 -0.07 -7.06 -13.88
CA ARG A 114 -0.71 -7.06 -12.57
C ARG A 114 0.31 -6.91 -11.45
N GLU A 115 1.39 -7.68 -11.49
CA GLU A 115 2.44 -7.68 -10.48
C GLU A 115 3.11 -6.30 -10.39
N ARG A 116 3.31 -5.63 -11.54
CA ARG A 116 3.80 -4.25 -11.60
C ARG A 116 2.84 -3.27 -10.94
N GLU A 117 1.57 -3.29 -11.29
CA GLU A 117 0.55 -2.41 -10.70
C GLU A 117 0.44 -2.66 -9.18
N MET A 118 0.48 -3.92 -8.75
CA MET A 118 0.45 -4.29 -7.33
C MET A 118 1.73 -3.91 -6.59
N ALA A 119 2.90 -3.97 -7.22
CA ALA A 119 4.14 -3.48 -6.65
C ALA A 119 4.12 -1.97 -6.49
N GLN A 120 3.65 -1.23 -7.51
CA GLN A 120 3.51 0.23 -7.43
C GLN A 120 2.54 0.64 -6.32
N LEU A 121 1.37 -0.01 -6.23
CA LEU A 121 0.43 0.19 -5.13
C LEU A 121 1.08 -0.09 -3.78
N TRP A 122 1.82 -1.19 -3.65
CA TRP A 122 2.48 -1.56 -2.40
C TRP A 122 3.48 -0.48 -1.94
N VAL A 123 4.35 -0.03 -2.84
CA VAL A 123 5.32 1.04 -2.55
C VAL A 123 4.62 2.35 -2.21
N GLN A 124 3.52 2.68 -2.91
CA GLN A 124 2.71 3.85 -2.57
C GLN A 124 2.20 3.78 -1.13
N TRP A 125 1.79 2.59 -0.67
CA TRP A 125 1.34 2.39 0.71
C TRP A 125 2.46 2.46 1.74
N LEU A 126 3.65 1.96 1.43
CA LEU A 126 4.82 2.15 2.29
C LEU A 126 5.19 3.63 2.42
N ALA A 127 5.09 4.38 1.32
CA ALA A 127 5.30 5.82 1.36
C ALA A 127 4.27 6.52 2.25
N ARG A 128 2.99 6.13 2.18
CA ARG A 128 1.92 6.64 3.06
C ARG A 128 2.16 6.30 4.53
N GLU A 129 2.60 5.10 4.82
CA GLU A 129 2.93 4.64 6.17
C GLU A 129 4.08 5.47 6.78
N ALA A 130 5.21 5.56 6.07
CA ALA A 130 6.34 6.37 6.48
C ALA A 130 5.94 7.85 6.67
N HIS A 131 5.11 8.39 5.77
CA HIS A 131 4.61 9.76 5.88
C HIS A 131 3.69 9.96 7.10
N ALA A 132 2.79 9.00 7.39
CA ALA A 132 1.90 9.07 8.56
C ALA A 132 2.70 9.08 9.87
N ILE A 133 3.72 8.22 9.99
CA ILE A 133 4.62 8.18 11.16
C ILE A 133 5.41 9.49 11.29
N TYR A 134 5.90 10.03 10.16
CA TYR A 134 6.59 11.32 10.14
C TYR A 134 5.70 12.47 10.63
N CYS A 135 4.43 12.53 10.17
CA CYS A 135 3.47 13.51 10.63
C CYS A 135 3.18 13.38 12.13
N GLU A 136 3.04 12.16 12.65
CA GLU A 136 2.83 11.91 14.08
C GLU A 136 4.01 12.39 14.92
N LEU A 137 5.25 12.11 14.49
CA LEU A 137 6.46 12.63 15.12
C LEU A 137 6.52 14.17 15.10
N GLY A 138 6.17 14.79 13.97
CA GLY A 138 6.15 16.24 13.81
C GLY A 138 5.08 16.94 14.66
N GLY A 139 3.91 16.31 14.82
CA GLY A 139 2.86 16.80 15.72
C GLY A 139 3.30 16.82 17.18
N ARG A 140 4.14 15.87 17.59
CA ARG A 140 4.68 15.78 18.96
C ARG A 140 5.77 16.81 19.27
N THR A 141 6.47 17.32 18.27
CA THR A 141 7.45 18.42 18.45
C THR A 141 6.83 19.80 18.66
N SER A 142 5.52 19.97 18.44
CA SER A 142 4.86 21.28 18.54
C SER A 142 4.53 21.71 19.99
N TRP A 143 4.78 20.86 20.99
CA TRP A 143 4.32 21.06 22.38
C TRP A 143 5.42 20.88 23.44
N GLU A 144 6.69 20.77 23.02
CA GLU A 144 7.88 20.75 23.90
C GLU A 144 8.67 22.06 23.73
#